data_AF-A0A3D0V9Q0-F1
#
_entry.id   AF-A0A3D0V9Q0-F1
#
_cell.length_a   1.000
_cell.length_b   1.000
_cell.length_c   1.000
_cell.angle_alpha   90.00
_cell.angle_beta   90.00
_cell.angle_gamma   90.00
#
_symmetry.space_group_name_H-M   'P 1'
#
loop_
_entity.id
_entity.type
_entity.pdbx_description
1 polymer ?
#
loop_
_entity_poly.entity_id
_entity_poly.type
_entity_poly.pdbx_seq_one_letter_code
_entity_poly.pdbx_strand_id
1 'polypeptide(L)'
;GVHVTDVTNASRTLFMDLETLSWDEEILGIFGVPLSMMPAIKSSSEVYGTVHTSQLLREVPVAGILGDQQAATFGQAAFQAGEAKNTYGTGCFLIFNTGEEIVHSKNGLLTTVGYKLGDAATHYALEGSIAVTGSLIQWLRDNLGMISSAPEVETLAAAVKDNGGVYIVPAFSG
;
A
#
# COMPACT_ATOMS: atom_id res chain seq x y z
N GLY A 1 -17.80 -14.37 15.29
CA GLY A 1 -17.64 -13.19 14.42
C GLY A 1 -17.56 -13.64 12.98
N VAL A 2 -17.27 -12.73 12.06
CA VAL A 2 -17.04 -13.05 10.64
C VAL A 2 -15.52 -13.06 10.40
N HIS A 3 -15.00 -14.06 9.69
CA HIS A 3 -13.57 -14.16 9.34
C HIS A 3 -13.38 -13.80 7.86
N VAL A 4 -13.04 -12.53 7.61
CA VAL A 4 -12.97 -11.94 6.27
C VAL A 4 -11.75 -11.03 6.13
N THR A 5 -11.34 -10.83 4.88
CA THR A 5 -10.37 -9.81 4.46
C THR A 5 -10.86 -9.18 3.15
N ASP A 6 -10.36 -8.01 2.79
CA ASP A 6 -10.68 -7.43 1.49
C ASP A 6 -9.64 -7.82 0.42
N VAL A 7 -10.00 -7.62 -0.84
CA VAL A 7 -9.11 -7.89 -2.00
C VAL A 7 -7.77 -7.15 -1.94
N THR A 8 -7.72 -5.94 -1.36
CA THR A 8 -6.45 -5.18 -1.30
C THR A 8 -5.48 -5.83 -0.34
N ASN A 9 -5.90 -6.18 0.88
CA ASN A 9 -5.06 -6.89 1.84
C ASN A 9 -4.72 -8.32 1.35
N ALA A 10 -5.69 -9.05 0.79
CA ALA A 10 -5.45 -10.39 0.25
C ALA A 10 -4.39 -10.39 -0.86
N SER A 11 -4.39 -9.38 -1.75
CA SER A 11 -3.38 -9.24 -2.81
C SER A 11 -1.93 -9.06 -2.31
N ARG A 12 -1.73 -8.75 -1.02
CA ARG A 12 -0.41 -8.57 -0.40
C ARG A 12 0.13 -9.82 0.27
N THR A 13 -0.61 -10.91 0.25
CA THR A 13 -0.25 -12.15 0.95
C THR A 13 0.55 -13.13 0.12
N LEU A 14 0.75 -12.86 -1.19
CA LEU A 14 1.25 -13.81 -2.20
C LEU A 14 0.25 -14.94 -2.58
N PHE A 15 -0.77 -15.20 -1.77
CA PHE A 15 -1.64 -16.36 -1.91
C PHE A 15 -2.92 -16.11 -2.70
N MET A 16 -3.22 -14.87 -3.09
CA MET A 16 -4.41 -14.55 -3.86
C MET A 16 -4.07 -14.45 -5.36
N ASP A 17 -4.82 -15.16 -6.19
CA ASP A 17 -4.80 -14.98 -7.63
C ASP A 17 -5.48 -13.66 -8.02
N LEU A 18 -4.81 -12.84 -8.83
CA LEU A 18 -5.28 -11.50 -9.17
C LEU A 18 -6.42 -11.47 -10.18
N GLU A 19 -6.59 -12.52 -10.99
CA GLU A 19 -7.65 -12.59 -12.00
C GLU A 19 -8.97 -13.06 -11.39
N THR A 20 -8.90 -14.09 -10.55
CA THR A 20 -10.04 -14.76 -9.93
C THR A 20 -10.42 -14.18 -8.56
N LEU A 21 -9.51 -13.42 -7.93
CA LEU A 21 -9.66 -12.84 -6.59
C LEU A 21 -9.95 -13.89 -5.52
N SER A 22 -9.39 -15.08 -5.71
CA SER A 22 -9.55 -16.23 -4.84
C SER A 22 -8.19 -16.71 -4.34
N TRP A 23 -8.20 -17.46 -3.24
CA TRP A 23 -6.98 -18.09 -2.74
C TRP A 23 -6.48 -19.15 -3.71
N ASP A 24 -5.21 -19.08 -4.06
CA ASP A 24 -4.52 -20.05 -4.89
C ASP A 24 -4.11 -21.26 -4.03
N GLU A 25 -4.81 -22.38 -4.21
CA GLU A 25 -4.56 -23.61 -3.47
C GLU A 25 -3.19 -24.24 -3.77
N GLU A 26 -2.65 -24.04 -4.98
CA GLU A 26 -1.33 -24.56 -5.35
C GLU A 26 -0.24 -23.81 -4.58
N ILE A 27 -0.27 -22.47 -4.59
CA ILE A 27 0.68 -21.64 -3.85
C ILE A 27 0.54 -21.93 -2.35
N LEU A 28 -0.68 -21.97 -1.81
CA LEU A 28 -0.89 -22.34 -0.41
C LEU A 28 -0.30 -23.72 -0.07
N GLY A 29 -0.48 -24.70 -0.95
CA GLY A 29 0.09 -26.04 -0.83
C GLY A 29 1.62 -26.05 -0.80
N ILE A 30 2.28 -25.25 -1.64
CA ILE A 30 3.75 -25.09 -1.66
C ILE A 30 4.28 -24.59 -0.32
N PHE A 31 3.56 -23.65 0.32
CA PHE A 31 3.94 -23.11 1.63
C PHE A 31 3.40 -23.93 2.82
N GLY A 32 2.64 -24.99 2.56
CA GLY A 32 2.04 -25.84 3.60
C GLY A 32 0.95 -25.13 4.43
N VAL A 33 0.27 -24.14 3.85
CA VAL A 33 -0.79 -23.37 4.51
C VAL A 33 -2.16 -24.00 4.20
N PRO A 34 -2.92 -24.48 5.20
CA PRO A 34 -4.25 -25.04 4.96
C PRO A 34 -5.26 -23.98 4.51
N LEU A 35 -6.00 -24.25 3.43
CA LEU A 35 -7.07 -23.36 2.94
C LEU A 35 -8.10 -23.01 4.03
N SER A 36 -8.38 -23.93 4.95
CA SER A 36 -9.32 -23.72 6.07
C SER A 36 -8.92 -22.60 7.04
N MET A 37 -7.67 -22.14 7.02
CA MET A 37 -7.20 -21.01 7.83
C MET A 37 -7.48 -19.66 7.16
N MET A 38 -7.73 -19.67 5.85
CA MET A 38 -7.84 -18.44 5.07
C MET A 38 -9.19 -17.76 5.30
N PRO A 39 -9.22 -16.42 5.49
CA PRO A 39 -10.47 -15.66 5.58
C PRO A 39 -11.21 -15.66 4.24
N ALA A 40 -12.52 -15.44 4.25
CA ALA A 40 -13.24 -15.18 3.00
C ALA A 40 -12.82 -13.82 2.42
N ILE A 41 -12.40 -13.79 1.16
CA ILE A 41 -12.07 -12.55 0.45
C ILE A 41 -13.37 -11.84 0.05
N LYS A 42 -13.44 -10.55 0.36
CA LYS A 42 -14.58 -9.66 0.11
C LYS A 42 -14.16 -8.41 -0.66
N SER A 43 -15.13 -7.67 -1.18
CA SER A 43 -14.86 -6.34 -1.72
C SER A 43 -14.37 -5.40 -0.61
N SER A 44 -13.80 -4.26 -0.99
CA SER A 44 -13.33 -3.24 -0.07
C SER A 44 -14.45 -2.40 0.55
N SER A 45 -15.68 -2.51 0.01
CA SER A 45 -16.84 -1.73 0.42
C SER A 45 -18.13 -2.53 0.32
N GLU A 46 -18.43 -3.31 1.36
CA GLU A 46 -19.69 -4.02 1.58
C GLU A 46 -19.92 -4.21 3.09
N VAL A 47 -21.15 -4.47 3.54
CA VAL A 47 -21.40 -4.76 4.97
C VAL A 47 -20.92 -6.17 5.31
N TYR A 48 -19.76 -6.27 5.94
CA TYR A 48 -19.18 -7.55 6.35
C TYR A 48 -19.87 -8.17 7.56
N GLY A 49 -20.42 -7.31 8.42
CA GLY A 49 -21.08 -7.68 9.64
C GLY A 49 -21.33 -6.46 10.52
N THR A 50 -21.91 -6.71 11.68
CA THR A 50 -22.31 -5.67 12.63
C THR A 50 -21.57 -5.86 13.94
N VAL A 51 -21.12 -4.77 14.54
CA VAL A 51 -20.44 -4.79 15.84
C VAL A 51 -21.37 -5.37 16.91
N HIS A 52 -20.85 -6.31 17.71
CA HIS A 52 -21.59 -7.01 18.75
C HIS A 52 -22.26 -6.05 19.74
N THR A 53 -23.46 -6.41 20.23
CA THR A 53 -24.31 -5.55 21.06
C THR A 53 -23.70 -5.13 22.39
N SER A 54 -22.72 -5.89 22.88
CA SER A 54 -21.99 -5.62 24.12
C SER A 54 -20.85 -4.58 23.98
N GLN A 55 -20.60 -4.05 22.78
CA GLN A 55 -19.47 -3.14 22.50
C GLN A 55 -19.94 -1.67 22.44
N LEU A 56 -18.99 -0.73 22.51
CA LEU A 56 -19.27 0.71 22.44
C LEU A 56 -19.99 1.11 21.14
N LEU A 57 -19.52 0.56 20.01
CA LEU A 57 -20.10 0.78 18.68
C LEU A 57 -21.18 -0.25 18.32
N ARG A 58 -21.95 -0.73 19.31
CA ARG A 58 -23.01 -1.73 19.10
C ARG A 58 -23.91 -1.38 17.92
N GLU A 59 -24.27 -2.40 17.15
CA GLU A 59 -25.17 -2.28 16.00
C GLU A 59 -24.63 -1.42 14.83
N VAL A 60 -23.40 -0.91 14.92
CA VAL A 60 -22.74 -0.21 13.81
C VAL A 60 -22.25 -1.23 12.77
N PRO A 61 -22.57 -1.04 11.48
CA PRO A 61 -22.05 -1.89 10.42
C PRO A 61 -20.55 -1.65 10.21
N VAL A 62 -19.78 -2.73 10.12
CA VAL A 62 -18.41 -2.69 9.62
C VAL A 62 -18.50 -2.88 8.11
N ALA A 63 -18.19 -1.82 7.34
CA ALA A 63 -18.53 -1.78 5.91
C ALA A 63 -17.40 -1.30 4.96
N GLY A 64 -16.20 -1.03 5.48
CA GLY A 64 -15.03 -0.67 4.67
C GLY A 64 -13.75 -1.32 5.20
N ILE A 65 -12.99 -1.96 4.33
CA ILE A 65 -11.66 -2.52 4.62
C ILE A 65 -10.79 -2.25 3.40
N LEU A 66 -9.65 -1.59 3.59
CA LEU A 66 -8.61 -1.39 2.59
C LEU A 66 -7.24 -1.47 3.26
N GLY A 67 -6.23 -1.95 2.55
CA GLY A 67 -4.82 -1.80 2.93
C GLY A 67 -4.46 -0.31 3.04
N ASP A 68 -3.50 0.05 3.88
CA ASP A 68 -3.19 1.45 4.21
C ASP A 68 -2.83 2.32 2.99
N GLN A 69 -1.98 1.82 2.09
CA GLN A 69 -1.56 2.55 0.88
C GLN A 69 -2.71 2.68 -0.13
N GLN A 70 -3.52 1.63 -0.29
CA GLN A 70 -4.73 1.63 -1.09
C GLN A 70 -5.79 2.58 -0.52
N ALA A 71 -6.00 2.56 0.80
CA ALA A 71 -6.89 3.48 1.50
C ALA A 71 -6.46 4.94 1.34
N ALA A 72 -5.16 5.22 1.46
CA ALA A 72 -4.62 6.56 1.25
C ALA A 72 -4.77 7.02 -0.20
N THR A 73 -4.63 6.11 -1.17
CA THR A 73 -4.86 6.38 -2.59
C THR A 73 -6.34 6.68 -2.86
N PHE A 74 -7.23 5.86 -2.30
CA PHE A 74 -8.68 6.03 -2.39
C PHE A 74 -9.13 7.36 -1.74
N GLY A 75 -8.58 7.70 -0.57
CA GLY A 75 -8.84 8.95 0.13
C GLY A 75 -8.35 10.20 -0.59
N GLN A 76 -7.37 10.06 -1.49
CA GLN A 76 -6.92 11.12 -2.41
C GLN A 76 -7.80 11.24 -3.67
N ALA A 77 -8.86 10.43 -3.77
CA ALA A 77 -9.74 10.36 -4.93
C ALA A 77 -9.02 10.02 -6.25
N ALA A 78 -7.93 9.24 -6.18
CA ALA A 78 -7.19 8.75 -7.35
C ALA A 78 -7.92 7.54 -7.99
N PHE A 79 -9.11 7.77 -8.52
CA PHE A 79 -10.03 6.75 -9.04
C PHE A 79 -9.80 6.40 -10.51
N GLN A 80 -9.17 7.29 -11.28
CA GLN A 80 -8.98 7.11 -12.71
C GLN A 80 -7.65 6.42 -13.01
N ALA A 81 -7.63 5.61 -14.07
CA ALA A 81 -6.39 5.06 -14.59
C ALA A 81 -5.43 6.21 -14.96
N GLY A 82 -4.17 6.09 -14.55
CA GLY A 82 -3.19 7.16 -14.72
C GLY A 82 -3.01 8.05 -13.50
N GLU A 83 -3.95 8.05 -12.55
CA GLU A 83 -3.80 8.79 -11.30
C GLU A 83 -2.89 8.01 -10.34
N ALA A 84 -2.11 8.76 -9.57
CA ALA A 84 -1.15 8.18 -8.65
C ALA A 84 -1.08 8.97 -7.35
N LYS A 85 -0.69 8.26 -6.30
CA LYS A 85 -0.42 8.82 -4.98
C LYS A 85 0.94 8.33 -4.51
N ASN A 86 1.74 9.24 -3.96
CA ASN A 86 3.00 8.91 -3.29
C ASN A 86 2.93 9.38 -1.84
N THR A 87 3.11 8.50 -0.84
CA THR A 87 3.36 9.01 0.52
C THR A 87 4.84 9.12 0.80
N TYR A 88 5.22 10.23 1.42
CA TYR A 88 6.57 10.50 1.88
C TYR A 88 6.64 10.26 3.39
N GLY A 89 7.49 9.33 3.79
CA GLY A 89 7.76 8.98 5.18
C GLY A 89 9.22 8.53 5.33
N THR A 90 9.48 7.57 6.23
CA THR A 90 10.81 6.93 6.33
C THR A 90 11.23 6.33 4.98
N GLY A 91 10.32 5.60 4.34
CA GLY A 91 10.34 5.22 2.93
C GLY A 91 9.25 5.94 2.14
N CYS A 92 9.21 5.72 0.82
CA CYS A 92 8.12 6.17 -0.04
C CYS A 92 7.37 4.99 -0.63
N PHE A 93 6.06 5.16 -0.79
CA PHE A 93 5.19 4.20 -1.46
C PHE A 93 4.37 4.94 -2.50
N LEU A 94 4.62 4.58 -3.77
CA LEU A 94 3.88 5.04 -4.93
C LEU A 94 2.85 3.99 -5.32
N ILE A 95 1.59 4.38 -5.36
CA ILE A 95 0.50 3.60 -5.94
C ILE A 95 0.03 4.33 -7.20
N PHE A 96 0.01 3.61 -8.32
CA PHE A 96 -0.44 4.09 -9.62
C PHE A 96 -1.65 3.26 -10.06
N ASN A 97 -2.80 3.90 -10.22
CA ASN A 97 -4.06 3.23 -10.60
C ASN A 97 -4.01 2.83 -12.07
N THR A 98 -4.25 1.54 -12.35
CA THR A 98 -4.27 0.99 -13.73
C THR A 98 -5.68 0.73 -14.24
N GLY A 99 -6.70 1.17 -13.52
CA GLY A 99 -8.10 0.89 -13.84
C GLY A 99 -8.41 -0.59 -13.67
N GLU A 100 -9.22 -1.13 -14.56
CA GLU A 100 -9.67 -2.52 -14.52
C GLU A 100 -8.68 -3.51 -15.16
N GLU A 101 -7.56 -3.01 -15.70
CA GLU A 101 -6.53 -3.83 -16.34
C GLU A 101 -5.45 -4.26 -15.36
N ILE A 102 -5.14 -5.57 -15.37
CA ILE A 102 -3.99 -6.13 -14.67
C ILE A 102 -2.74 -5.84 -15.50
N VAL A 103 -1.90 -4.92 -15.02
CA VAL A 103 -0.65 -4.57 -15.69
C VAL A 103 0.51 -5.26 -14.99
N HIS A 104 1.14 -6.23 -15.66
CA HIS A 104 2.37 -6.87 -15.18
C HIS A 104 3.61 -6.03 -15.48
N SER A 105 4.32 -5.63 -14.43
CA SER A 105 5.53 -4.81 -14.58
C SER A 105 6.69 -5.59 -15.21
N LYS A 106 7.40 -4.94 -16.13
CA LYS A 106 8.70 -5.41 -16.66
C LYS A 106 9.90 -4.78 -15.97
N ASN A 107 9.67 -3.93 -14.96
CA ASN A 107 10.69 -3.13 -14.28
C ASN A 107 10.71 -3.37 -12.76
N GLY A 108 10.20 -4.53 -12.30
CA GLY A 108 10.25 -4.91 -10.88
C GLY A 108 9.24 -4.22 -9.97
N LEU A 109 8.21 -3.56 -10.52
CA LEU A 109 7.07 -3.07 -9.72
C LEU A 109 6.12 -4.22 -9.38
N LEU A 110 5.39 -4.07 -8.27
CA LEU A 110 4.35 -5.01 -7.88
C LEU A 110 3.05 -4.68 -8.60
N THR A 111 2.39 -5.69 -9.14
CA THR A 111 0.99 -5.61 -9.59
C THR A 111 0.11 -6.03 -8.42
N THR A 112 -0.88 -5.22 -8.07
CA THR A 112 -1.71 -5.42 -6.86
C THR A 112 -3.15 -4.99 -7.11
N VAL A 113 -4.08 -5.35 -6.24
CA VAL A 113 -5.43 -4.76 -6.26
C VAL A 113 -5.41 -3.38 -5.60
N GLY A 114 -5.98 -2.39 -6.28
CA GLY A 114 -6.19 -1.03 -5.78
C GLY A 114 -7.42 -0.94 -4.89
N TYR A 115 -8.58 -1.42 -5.37
CA TYR A 115 -9.82 -1.57 -4.59
C TYR A 115 -10.89 -2.34 -5.37
N LYS A 116 -11.94 -2.79 -4.68
CA LYS A 116 -13.19 -3.27 -5.29
C LYS A 116 -14.40 -2.75 -4.52
N LEU A 117 -15.40 -2.20 -5.20
CA LEU A 117 -16.58 -1.60 -4.55
C LEU A 117 -17.81 -2.48 -4.74
N GLY A 118 -18.13 -3.32 -3.75
CA GLY A 118 -19.23 -4.30 -3.85
C GLY A 118 -19.08 -5.19 -5.09
N ASP A 119 -20.11 -5.20 -5.93
CA ASP A 119 -20.17 -5.97 -7.18
C ASP A 119 -19.56 -5.25 -8.40
N ALA A 120 -19.01 -4.05 -8.22
CA ALA A 120 -18.34 -3.33 -9.29
C ALA A 120 -17.06 -4.03 -9.75
N ALA A 121 -16.56 -3.62 -10.92
CA ALA A 121 -15.29 -4.09 -11.45
C ALA A 121 -14.15 -3.83 -10.46
N THR A 122 -13.15 -4.70 -10.51
CA THR A 122 -11.97 -4.58 -9.64
C THR A 122 -10.98 -3.62 -10.27
N HIS A 123 -10.51 -2.67 -9.48
CA HIS A 123 -9.46 -1.75 -9.91
C HIS A 123 -8.11 -2.24 -9.41
N TYR A 124 -7.13 -2.27 -10.30
CA TYR A 124 -5.76 -2.70 -10.04
C TYR A 124 -4.82 -1.50 -9.93
N ALA A 125 -3.62 -1.77 -9.45
CA ALA A 125 -2.57 -0.79 -9.34
C ALA A 125 -1.19 -1.39 -9.57
N LEU A 126 -0.27 -0.52 -9.99
CA LEU A 126 1.16 -0.75 -9.84
C LEU A 126 1.65 -0.09 -8.56
N GLU A 127 2.48 -0.81 -7.82
CA GLU A 127 3.10 -0.32 -6.60
C GLU A 127 4.62 -0.32 -6.72
N GLY A 128 5.22 0.81 -6.37
CA GLY A 128 6.66 0.97 -6.19
C GLY A 128 6.97 1.43 -4.77
N SER A 129 7.93 0.78 -4.13
CA SER A 129 8.42 1.14 -2.80
C SER A 129 9.86 1.62 -2.87
N ILE A 130 10.17 2.71 -2.20
CA ILE A 130 11.53 3.23 -2.01
C ILE A 130 11.85 3.12 -0.52
N ALA A 131 12.81 2.25 -0.18
CA ALA A 131 13.13 1.94 1.21
C ALA A 131 13.66 3.15 2.00
N VAL A 132 14.46 3.99 1.36
CA VAL A 132 15.17 5.09 2.03
C VAL A 132 14.81 6.43 1.38
N THR A 133 14.04 7.24 2.09
CA THR A 133 13.71 8.62 1.69
C THR A 133 13.85 9.56 2.89
N GLY A 134 12.86 9.67 3.76
CA GLY A 134 12.95 10.47 4.99
C GLY A 134 14.01 9.95 5.96
N SER A 135 14.33 8.66 5.94
CA SER A 135 15.44 8.09 6.74
C SER A 135 16.81 8.63 6.33
N LEU A 136 17.00 9.09 5.09
CA LEU A 136 18.23 9.80 4.71
C LEU A 136 18.39 11.09 5.52
N ILE A 137 17.31 11.85 5.69
CA ILE A 137 17.32 13.09 6.47
C ILE A 137 17.57 12.79 7.95
N GLN A 138 16.98 11.72 8.47
CA GLN A 138 17.26 11.26 9.83
C GLN A 138 18.73 10.87 10.00
N TRP A 139 19.30 10.15 9.04
CA TRP A 139 20.72 9.77 9.07
C TRP A 139 21.66 10.97 9.03
N LEU A 140 21.36 12.00 8.21
CA LEU A 140 22.13 13.25 8.19
C LEU A 140 22.15 13.94 9.57
N ARG A 141 21.02 13.91 10.29
CA ARG A 141 20.87 14.49 11.63
C ARG A 141 21.58 13.65 12.69
N ASP A 142 21.21 12.38 12.79
CA ASP A 142 21.53 11.55 13.95
C ASP A 142 22.93 10.93 13.87
N ASN A 143 23.39 10.61 12.65
CA ASN A 143 24.67 9.92 12.46
C ASN A 143 25.79 10.88 12.07
N LEU A 144 25.52 11.83 11.18
CA LEU A 144 26.53 12.79 10.72
C LEU A 144 26.51 14.12 11.49
N GLY A 145 25.43 14.43 12.21
CA GLY A 145 25.29 15.71 12.91
C GLY A 145 25.34 16.93 11.99
N MET A 146 25.04 16.75 10.70
CA MET A 146 25.12 17.82 9.69
C MET A 146 23.97 18.81 9.79
N ILE A 147 22.84 18.36 10.31
CA ILE A 147 21.67 19.18 10.61
C ILE A 147 21.25 18.89 12.05
N SER A 148 20.69 19.89 12.71
CA SER A 148 20.16 19.82 14.08
C SER A 148 18.71 19.31 14.12
N SER A 149 17.97 19.45 13.03
CA SER A 149 16.58 18.98 12.91
C SER A 149 16.22 18.64 11.46
N ALA A 150 15.18 17.81 11.27
CA ALA A 150 14.76 17.43 9.92
C ALA A 150 14.28 18.62 9.07
N PRO A 151 13.50 19.61 9.59
CA PRO A 151 13.08 20.78 8.80
C PRO A 151 14.23 21.69 8.34
N GLU A 152 15.37 21.65 9.03
CA GLU A 152 16.53 22.48 8.69
C GLU A 152 17.05 22.20 7.28
N VAL A 153 16.92 20.95 6.80
CA VAL A 153 17.42 20.56 5.48
C VAL A 153 16.78 21.36 4.34
N GLU A 154 15.51 21.75 4.49
CA GLU A 154 14.80 22.55 3.48
C GLU A 154 15.39 23.96 3.39
N THR A 155 15.65 24.60 4.54
CA THR A 155 16.28 25.92 4.61
C THR A 155 17.67 25.90 3.97
N LEU A 156 18.48 24.88 4.27
CA LEU A 156 19.84 24.75 3.73
C LEU A 156 19.83 24.47 2.23
N ALA A 157 18.94 23.58 1.76
CA ALA A 157 18.81 23.28 0.34
C ALA A 157 18.34 24.51 -0.47
N ALA A 158 17.45 25.33 0.09
CA ALA A 158 16.98 26.56 -0.55
C ALA A 158 18.03 27.68 -0.62
N ALA A 159 19.10 27.61 0.18
CA ALA A 159 20.16 28.62 0.20
C ALA A 159 21.16 28.49 -0.97
N VAL A 160 21.09 27.41 -1.74
CA VAL A 160 21.95 27.17 -2.92
C VAL A 160 21.12 27.17 -4.20
N LYS A 161 21.77 27.48 -5.33
CA LYS A 161 21.10 27.56 -6.64
C LYS A 161 20.74 26.18 -7.22
N ASP A 162 21.61 25.20 -6.98
CA ASP A 162 21.50 23.84 -7.52
C ASP A 162 22.28 22.85 -6.64
N ASN A 163 22.36 21.59 -7.07
CA ASN A 163 23.05 20.52 -6.35
C ASN A 163 24.59 20.53 -6.49
N GLY A 164 25.17 21.49 -7.22
CA GLY A 164 26.62 21.60 -7.42
C GLY A 164 27.26 20.39 -8.12
N GLY A 165 26.48 19.58 -8.85
CA GLY A 165 26.96 18.33 -9.44
C GLY A 165 27.11 17.16 -8.45
N VAL A 166 26.62 17.32 -7.21
CA VAL A 166 26.64 16.28 -6.17
C VAL A 166 25.37 15.43 -6.22
N TYR A 167 25.55 14.13 -6.14
CA TYR A 167 24.47 13.14 -6.08
C TYR A 167 24.62 12.27 -4.85
N ILE A 168 23.50 12.00 -4.18
CA ILE A 168 23.43 11.05 -3.08
C ILE A 168 22.57 9.88 -3.56
N VAL A 169 23.13 8.66 -3.46
CA VAL A 169 22.42 7.41 -3.73
C VAL A 169 22.17 6.73 -2.39
N PRO A 170 20.99 6.89 -1.78
CA PRO A 170 20.72 6.44 -0.42
C PRO A 170 20.37 4.94 -0.36
N ALA A 171 21.29 4.08 -0.80
CA ALA A 171 21.12 2.62 -0.83
C ALA A 171 21.63 1.93 0.46
N PHE A 172 21.11 2.34 1.63
CA PHE A 172 21.58 1.80 2.92
C PHE A 172 21.18 0.34 3.18
N SER A 173 20.17 -0.16 2.46
CA SER A 173 19.65 -1.52 2.56
C SER A 173 19.91 -2.40 1.33
N GLY A 174 20.55 -1.86 0.28
CA GLY A 174 20.63 -2.47 -1.05
C GLY A 174 19.45 -2.10 -1.93
#